data_AF-A0A562KWK2-F1
#
_entry.id   AF-A0A562KWK2-F1
#
_cell.length_a   1.000
_cell.length_b   1.000
_cell.length_c   1.000
_cell.angle_alpha   90.00
_cell.angle_beta   90.00
_cell.angle_gamma   90.00
#
_symmetry.space_group_name_H-M   'P 1'
#
loop_
_entity.id
_entity.type
_entity.pdbx_description
1 polymer ?
#
loop_
_entity_poly.entity_id
_entity_poly.type
_entity_poly.pdbx_seq_one_letter_code
_entity_poly.pdbx_strand_id
1 'polypeptide(L)'
;MADAKSGSVLGAENAETLKNYLEALQREGRPLPMRAGEPNRSAIALACGFDRQVLYKNPAAKALLDAAAAKLPAGAAGEEEAKPETKSDRRDRRILSLEQQLAASRAENAGLREKLRRLEQVEDIMVSTGRRVS
;
A
#
# COMPACT_ATOMS: atom_id res chain seq x y z
N MET A 1 -0.54 -8.55 23.00
CA MET A 1 -1.49 -9.03 21.98
C MET A 1 -2.46 -7.89 21.75
N ALA A 2 -2.48 -7.29 20.55
CA ALA A 2 -3.37 -6.17 20.28
C ALA A 2 -4.81 -6.70 20.21
N ASP A 3 -5.71 -6.15 21.01
CA ASP A 3 -7.13 -6.51 21.02
C ASP A 3 -7.70 -6.41 19.60
N ALA A 4 -8.02 -7.56 19.01
CA ALA A 4 -8.71 -7.62 17.74
C ALA A 4 -10.13 -7.08 17.96
N LYS A 5 -10.35 -5.82 17.57
CA LYS A 5 -11.69 -5.21 17.60
C LYS A 5 -12.70 -6.14 16.92
N SER A 6 -13.85 -6.34 17.57
CA SER A 6 -14.94 -7.14 17.00
C SER A 6 -15.36 -6.60 15.63
N GLY A 7 -15.74 -7.49 14.71
CA GLY A 7 -16.15 -7.12 13.35
C GLY A 7 -17.33 -6.13 13.30
N SER A 8 -18.20 -6.13 14.32
CA SER A 8 -19.29 -5.16 14.46
C SER A 8 -18.79 -3.74 14.75
N VAL A 9 -17.76 -3.61 15.60
CA VAL A 9 -17.15 -2.33 15.97
C VAL A 9 -16.42 -1.75 14.75
N LEU A 10 -15.62 -2.56 14.06
CA LEU A 10 -14.97 -2.15 12.81
C LEU A 10 -15.99 -1.75 11.74
N GLY A 11 -17.12 -2.46 11.65
CA GLY A 11 -18.23 -2.10 10.77
C GLY A 11 -18.77 -0.70 11.07
N ALA A 12 -19.03 -0.40 12.34
CA ALA A 12 -19.51 0.92 12.76
C ALA A 12 -18.50 2.03 12.48
N GLU A 13 -17.22 1.83 12.82
CA GLU A 13 -16.13 2.79 12.56
C GLU A 13 -16.00 3.12 11.06
N ASN A 14 -16.13 2.10 10.19
CA ASN A 14 -16.08 2.33 8.75
C ASN A 14 -17.30 3.11 8.23
N ALA A 15 -18.50 2.86 8.77
CA ALA A 15 -19.70 3.62 8.40
C ALA A 15 -19.60 5.08 8.85
N GLU A 16 -19.05 5.34 10.04
CA GLU A 16 -18.78 6.69 10.53
C GLU A 16 -17.74 7.41 9.66
N THR A 17 -16.66 6.73 9.29
CA THR A 17 -15.64 7.28 8.38
C THR A 17 -16.24 7.66 7.02
N LEU A 18 -17.10 6.79 6.47
CA LEU A 18 -17.81 7.07 5.22
C LEU A 18 -18.73 8.30 5.36
N LYS A 19 -19.47 8.41 6.46
CA LYS A 19 -20.35 9.56 6.72
C LYS A 19 -19.55 10.86 6.71
N ASN A 20 -18.44 10.92 7.44
CA ASN A 20 -17.58 12.11 7.52
C ASN A 20 -17.02 12.49 6.14
N TYR A 21 -16.62 11.50 5.33
CA TYR A 21 -16.16 11.74 3.97
C TYR A 21 -17.25 12.35 3.08
N LEU A 22 -18.47 11.81 3.12
CA LEU A 22 -19.60 12.29 2.33
C LEU A 22 -20.04 13.70 2.76
N GLU A 23 -20.04 13.98 4.06
CA GLU A 23 -20.32 15.32 4.60
C GLU A 23 -19.25 16.33 4.18
N ALA A 24 -17.98 15.94 4.15
CA ALA A 24 -16.90 16.78 3.66
C ALA A 24 -17.08 17.12 2.18
N LEU A 25 -17.42 16.14 1.33
CA LEU A 25 -17.73 16.38 -0.08
C LEU A 25 -18.90 17.37 -0.23
N GLN A 26 -19.97 17.17 0.53
CA GLN A 26 -21.13 18.05 0.49
C GLN A 26 -20.79 19.49 0.92
N ARG A 27 -20.03 19.63 2.01
CA ARG A 27 -19.60 20.94 2.53
C ARG A 27 -18.67 21.67 1.56
N GLU A 28 -17.79 20.93 0.88
CA GLU A 28 -16.85 21.47 -0.10
C GLU A 28 -17.46 21.65 -1.49
N GLY A 29 -18.74 21.26 -1.69
CA GLY A 29 -19.40 21.30 -2.99
C GLY A 29 -18.76 20.37 -4.02
N ARG A 30 -18.01 19.37 -3.58
CA ARG A 30 -17.33 18.41 -4.45
C ARG A 30 -18.29 17.32 -4.91
N PRO A 31 -18.20 16.89 -6.18
CA PRO A 31 -19.06 15.83 -6.68
C PRO A 31 -18.73 14.47 -6.08
N LEU A 32 -19.71 13.57 -6.09
CA LEU A 32 -19.47 12.17 -5.74
C LEU A 32 -18.61 11.51 -6.84
N PRO A 33 -17.59 10.69 -6.49
CA PRO A 33 -16.85 9.92 -7.48
C PRO A 33 -17.76 8.93 -8.20
N MET A 34 -17.89 9.07 -9.52
CA MET A 34 -18.73 8.22 -10.37
C MET A 34 -17.89 7.44 -11.38
N ARG A 35 -18.35 6.26 -11.78
CA ARG A 35 -17.80 5.46 -12.87
C ARG A 35 -18.95 4.77 -13.60
N ALA A 36 -19.06 5.01 -14.91
CA ALA A 36 -20.12 4.43 -15.75
C ALA A 36 -21.54 4.69 -15.21
N GLY A 37 -21.79 5.87 -14.66
CA GLY A 37 -23.10 6.25 -14.13
C GLY A 37 -23.42 5.74 -12.71
N GLU A 38 -22.54 4.93 -12.10
CA GLU A 38 -22.69 4.49 -10.71
C GLU A 38 -21.61 5.08 -9.79
N PRO A 39 -21.85 5.17 -8.47
CA PRO A 39 -20.81 5.53 -7.51
C PRO A 39 -19.60 4.62 -7.62
N ASN A 40 -18.42 5.21 -7.77
CA ASN A 40 -17.15 4.50 -7.83
C ASN A 40 -16.75 4.01 -6.44
N ARG A 41 -17.36 2.90 -6.02
CA ARG A 41 -17.17 2.26 -4.71
C ARG A 41 -15.69 2.01 -4.37
N SER A 42 -14.86 1.71 -5.36
CA SER A 42 -13.42 1.53 -5.16
C SER A 42 -12.71 2.84 -4.80
N ALA A 43 -13.01 3.94 -5.51
CA ALA A 43 -12.43 5.25 -5.21
C ALA A 43 -12.90 5.77 -3.84
N ILE A 44 -14.19 5.60 -3.53
CA ILE A 44 -14.78 5.99 -2.26
C ILE A 44 -14.16 5.21 -1.09
N ALA A 45 -14.08 3.88 -1.21
CA ALA A 45 -13.46 3.04 -0.17
C ALA A 45 -11.99 3.40 0.05
N LEU A 46 -11.25 3.71 -1.02
CA LEU A 46 -9.87 4.15 -0.94
C LEU A 46 -9.73 5.51 -0.25
N ALA A 47 -10.60 6.48 -0.56
CA ALA A 47 -10.62 7.78 0.11
C ALA A 47 -10.97 7.66 1.59
N CYS A 48 -11.85 6.73 1.95
CA CYS A 48 -12.21 6.44 3.34
C CYS A 48 -11.20 5.54 4.07
N GLY A 49 -10.28 4.89 3.35
CA GLY A 49 -9.25 4.04 3.94
C GLY A 49 -9.69 2.64 4.39
N PHE A 50 -10.80 2.12 3.86
CA PHE A 50 -11.31 0.76 4.19
C PHE A 50 -11.48 -0.13 2.94
N ASP A 51 -11.77 -1.41 3.14
CA ASP A 51 -12.01 -2.37 2.05
C ASP A 51 -13.37 -2.10 1.35
N ARG A 52 -13.39 -2.13 0.02
CA ARG A 52 -14.61 -1.92 -0.78
C ARG A 52 -15.78 -2.84 -0.40
N GLN A 53 -15.50 -4.04 0.13
CA GLN A 53 -16.52 -4.99 0.60
C GLN A 53 -17.39 -4.41 1.71
N VAL A 54 -16.90 -3.43 2.47
CA VAL A 54 -17.71 -2.72 3.47
C VAL A 54 -18.93 -2.05 2.82
N LEU A 55 -18.77 -1.44 1.64
CA LEU A 55 -19.87 -0.78 0.93
C LEU A 55 -20.94 -1.76 0.41
N TYR A 56 -20.63 -3.06 0.37
CA TYR A 56 -21.56 -4.11 -0.04
C TYR A 56 -22.19 -4.85 1.16
N LYS A 57 -21.37 -5.16 2.17
CA LYS A 57 -21.75 -6.03 3.30
C LYS A 57 -22.29 -5.27 4.51
N ASN A 58 -21.88 -4.01 4.70
CA ASN A 58 -22.37 -3.21 5.80
C ASN A 58 -23.64 -2.45 5.36
N PRO A 59 -24.82 -2.79 5.90
CA PRO A 59 -26.07 -2.16 5.50
C PRO A 59 -26.10 -0.65 5.81
N ALA A 60 -25.43 -0.21 6.87
CA ALA A 60 -25.35 1.21 7.21
C ALA A 60 -24.51 1.98 6.17
N ALA A 61 -23.37 1.41 5.77
CA ALA A 61 -22.52 2.02 4.74
C ALA A 61 -23.22 2.08 3.38
N LYS A 62 -23.96 1.03 3.01
CA LYS A 62 -24.79 1.00 1.80
C LYS A 62 -25.85 2.11 1.81
N ALA A 63 -26.61 2.22 2.89
CA ALA A 63 -27.66 3.24 3.03
C ALA A 63 -27.09 4.66 2.96
N LEU A 64 -25.93 4.91 3.58
CA LEU A 64 -25.24 6.21 3.50
C LEU A 64 -24.83 6.55 2.06
N LEU A 65 -24.26 5.59 1.34
CA LEU A 65 -23.81 5.80 -0.04
C LEU A 65 -25.01 6.05 -0.98
N ASP A 66 -26.08 5.27 -0.85
CA ASP A 66 -27.29 5.44 -1.67
C ASP A 66 -27.95 6.80 -1.39
N ALA A 67 -28.02 7.23 -0.12
CA ALA A 67 -28.53 8.55 0.25
C ALA A 67 -27.66 9.70 -0.28
N ALA A 68 -26.34 9.51 -0.32
CA ALA A 68 -25.41 10.49 -0.87
C ALA A 68 -25.48 10.57 -2.40
N ALA A 69 -25.63 9.45 -3.09
CA ALA A 69 -25.81 9.40 -4.54
C ALA A 69 -27.06 10.16 -5.01
N ALA A 70 -28.10 10.24 -4.16
CA ALA A 70 -29.30 11.03 -4.43
C ALA A 70 -29.15 12.53 -4.16
N LYS A 71 -28.20 12.94 -3.29
CA LYS A 71 -28.07 14.33 -2.82
C LYS A 71 -26.92 15.09 -3.46
N LEU A 72 -25.80 14.41 -3.70
CA LEU A 72 -24.59 15.03 -4.26
C LEU A 72 -24.72 15.12 -5.78
N PRO A 73 -24.24 16.22 -6.39
CA PRO A 73 -24.14 16.29 -7.84
C PRO A 73 -23.24 15.16 -8.33
N ALA A 74 -23.71 14.40 -9.33
CA ALA A 74 -22.88 13.42 -10.00
C ALA A 74 -21.72 14.15 -10.68
N GLY A 75 -20.48 13.79 -10.34
CA GLY A 75 -19.32 14.31 -11.04
C GLY A 75 -19.38 13.87 -12.49
N ALA A 76 -19.27 14.82 -13.42
CA ALA A 76 -19.15 14.51 -14.83
C ALA A 76 -18.00 13.51 -15.02
N ALA A 77 -18.28 12.44 -15.77
CA ALA A 77 -17.29 11.45 -16.18
C ALA A 77 -16.21 12.15 -17.01
N GLY A 78 -15.14 12.60 -16.35
CA GLY A 78 -14.00 13.28 -16.95
C GLY A 78 -12.73 12.51 -16.64
N GLU A 79 -12.26 11.78 -17.65
CA GLU A 79 -10.86 11.62 -18.05
C GLU A 79 -9.81 11.21 -17.00
N GLU A 80 -9.29 9.98 -17.18
CA GLU A 80 -7.97 9.49 -16.70
C GLU A 80 -7.49 9.98 -15.33
N GLU A 81 -8.29 9.80 -14.28
CA GLU A 81 -7.72 9.81 -12.93
C GLU A 81 -6.90 8.54 -12.73
N ALA A 82 -5.57 8.72 -12.82
CA ALA A 82 -4.54 7.73 -12.52
C ALA A 82 -4.99 6.85 -11.36
N LYS A 83 -5.02 5.52 -11.61
CA LYS A 83 -5.33 4.49 -10.60
C LYS A 83 -4.73 4.92 -9.26
N PRO A 84 -5.55 5.19 -8.22
CA PRO A 84 -4.98 5.49 -6.92
C PRO A 84 -4.22 4.25 -6.47
N GLU A 85 -2.88 4.34 -6.45
CA GLU A 85 -2.04 3.25 -5.98
C GLU A 85 -2.52 2.81 -4.62
N THR A 86 -3.00 1.58 -4.53
CA THR A 86 -3.47 1.07 -3.26
C THR A 86 -2.27 0.97 -2.32
N LYS A 87 -2.51 1.10 -1.01
CA LYS A 87 -1.46 0.86 -0.01
C LYS A 87 -0.83 -0.54 -0.15
N SER A 88 -1.58 -1.50 -0.71
CA SER A 88 -1.06 -2.83 -1.08
C SER A 88 -0.05 -2.74 -2.22
N ASP A 89 -0.39 -2.10 -3.34
CA ASP A 89 0.51 -1.97 -4.50
C ASP A 89 1.83 -1.28 -4.11
N ARG A 90 1.78 -0.28 -3.23
CA ARG A 90 2.99 0.38 -2.70
C ARG A 90 3.82 -0.55 -1.81
N ARG A 91 3.17 -1.37 -0.99
CA ARG A 91 3.85 -2.37 -0.15
C ARG A 91 4.48 -3.44 -1.02
N ASP A 92 3.77 -3.94 -2.02
CA ASP A 92 4.25 -5.00 -2.90
C ASP A 92 5.46 -4.53 -3.73
N ARG A 93 5.43 -3.29 -4.24
CA ARG A 93 6.60 -2.68 -4.88
C ARG A 93 7.75 -2.43 -3.90
N ARG A 94 7.45 -2.03 -2.66
CA ARG A 94 8.47 -1.85 -1.64
C ARG A 94 9.11 -3.18 -1.24
N ILE A 95 8.33 -4.25 -1.14
CA ILE A 95 8.82 -5.62 -0.89
C ILE A 95 9.74 -6.04 -2.03
N LEU A 96 9.30 -5.94 -3.28
CA LEU A 96 10.12 -6.30 -4.44
C LEU A 96 11.43 -5.49 -4.48
N SER A 97 11.37 -4.19 -4.22
CA SER A 97 12.55 -3.32 -4.16
C SER A 97 13.51 -3.73 -3.04
N LEU A 98 12.98 -4.06 -1.85
CA LEU A 98 13.79 -4.51 -0.72
C LEU A 98 14.41 -5.89 -0.98
N GLU A 99 13.68 -6.81 -1.59
CA GLU A 99 14.19 -8.14 -1.97
C GLU A 99 15.35 -8.04 -2.97
N GLN A 100 15.22 -7.15 -3.96
CA GLN A 100 16.30 -6.87 -4.93
C GLN A 100 17.54 -6.28 -4.24
N GLN A 101 17.37 -5.30 -3.35
CA GLN A 101 18.47 -4.71 -2.59
C GLN A 101 19.16 -5.72 -1.69
N LEU A 102 18.37 -6.61 -1.06
CA LEU A 102 18.88 -7.66 -0.20
C LEU A 102 19.69 -8.68 -1.01
N ALA A 103 19.20 -9.09 -2.17
CA ALA A 103 19.91 -9.97 -3.08
C ALA A 103 21.24 -9.36 -3.55
N ALA A 104 21.24 -8.09 -3.95
CA ALA A 104 22.44 -7.37 -4.36
C ALA A 104 23.47 -7.28 -3.22
N SER A 105 23.04 -6.88 -2.02
CA SER A 105 23.91 -6.76 -0.84
C SER A 105 24.51 -8.10 -0.41
N ARG A 106 23.76 -9.19 -0.55
CA ARG A 106 24.26 -10.56 -0.28
C ARG A 106 25.32 -10.98 -1.30
N ALA A 107 25.11 -10.69 -2.58
CA ALA A 107 26.08 -10.99 -3.63
C ALA A 107 27.38 -10.22 -3.42
N GLU A 108 27.29 -8.92 -3.09
CA GLU A 108 28.47 -8.10 -2.78
C GLU A 108 29.22 -8.62 -1.55
N ASN A 109 28.52 -8.93 -0.46
CA ASN A 109 29.12 -9.53 0.73
C ASN A 109 29.84 -10.85 0.41
N ALA A 110 29.22 -11.72 -0.40
CA ALA A 110 29.85 -12.97 -0.81
C ALA A 110 31.15 -12.71 -1.60
N GLY A 111 31.12 -11.77 -2.55
CA GLY A 111 32.29 -11.39 -3.33
C GLY A 111 33.42 -10.78 -2.49
N LEU A 112 33.08 -9.88 -1.55
CA LEU A 112 34.05 -9.29 -0.63
C LEU A 112 34.67 -10.33 0.30
N ARG A 113 33.87 -11.25 0.85
CA ARG A 113 34.37 -12.36 1.67
C ARG A 113 35.27 -13.31 0.90
N GLU A 114 35.03 -13.52 -0.39
CA GLU A 114 35.92 -14.31 -1.22
C GLU A 114 37.25 -13.59 -1.48
N LYS A 115 37.21 -12.28 -1.76
CA LYS A 115 38.43 -11.47 -1.91
C LYS A 115 39.28 -11.48 -0.64
N LEU A 116 38.66 -11.29 0.53
CA LEU A 116 39.34 -11.35 1.82
C LEU A 116 40.01 -12.71 2.02
N ARG A 117 39.29 -13.82 1.82
CA ARG A 117 39.87 -15.16 1.93
C ARG A 117 41.09 -15.37 1.04
N ARG A 118 41.07 -14.85 -0.18
CA ARG A 118 42.23 -14.96 -1.09
C ARG A 118 43.41 -14.14 -0.60
N LEU A 119 43.17 -12.94 -0.07
CA LEU A 119 44.24 -12.09 0.47
C LEU A 119 44.84 -12.67 1.75
N GLU A 120 44.00 -13.17 2.66
CA GLU A 120 44.42 -13.88 3.87
C GLU A 120 45.31 -15.08 3.54
N GLN A 121 44.95 -15.88 2.53
CA GLN A 121 45.78 -17.00 2.08
C GLN A 121 47.17 -16.56 1.56
N VAL A 122 47.23 -15.45 0.82
CA VAL A 122 48.50 -14.90 0.34
C VAL A 122 49.34 -14.40 1.51
N GLU A 123 48.72 -13.71 2.45
CA GLU A 123 49.37 -13.23 3.68
C GLU A 123 49.94 -14.38 4.51
N ASP A 124 49.17 -15.45 4.72
CA ASP A 124 49.63 -16.64 5.45
C ASP A 124 50.85 -17.29 4.78
N ILE A 125 50.86 -17.41 3.45
CA ILE A 125 52.01 -17.94 2.70
C ILE A 125 53.21 -17.01 2.86
N MET A 126 53.02 -15.69 2.80
CA MET A 126 54.09 -14.71 2.98
C MET A 126 54.70 -14.76 4.39
N VAL A 127 53.86 -14.85 5.43
CA VAL A 127 54.31 -14.96 6.83
C VAL A 127 55.04 -16.27 7.07
N SER A 128 54.51 -17.39 6.53
CA SER A 128 55.08 -18.72 6.77
C SER A 128 56.35 -19.02 5.96
N THR A 129 56.46 -18.51 4.74
CA THR A 129 57.59 -18.82 3.82
C THR A 129 58.58 -17.69 3.63
N GLY A 130 58.24 -16.46 4.04
CA GLY A 130 59.06 -15.26 3.84
C GLY A 130 59.23 -14.83 2.37
N ARG A 131 58.55 -15.49 1.42
CA ARG A 131 58.60 -15.18 -0.02
C ARG A 131 57.26 -14.62 -0.49
N ARG A 132 57.32 -13.62 -1.37
CA ARG A 132 56.14 -13.04 -2.01
C ARG A 132 55.64 -13.99 -3.10
N VAL A 133 54.35 -14.30 -3.11
CA VAL A 133 53.71 -15.07 -4.20
C VAL A 133 53.56 -14.12 -5.39
N SER A 134 54.24 -14.43 -6.50
CA SER A 134 54.20 -13.67 -7.77
C SER A 134 53.25 -14.31 -8.77
#